data_AF-D2A4P3-F1
#
_entry.id   AF-D2A4P3-F1
#
_cell.length_a   1.000
_cell.length_b   1.000
_cell.length_c   1.000
_cell.angle_alpha   90.00
_cell.angle_beta   90.00
_cell.angle_gamma   90.00
#
_symmetry.space_group_name_H-M   'P 1'
#
loop_
_entity.id
_entity.type
_entity.pdbx_description
1 polymer ?
#
loop_
_entity_poly.entity_id
_entity_poly.type
_entity_poly.pdbx_seq_one_letter_code
_entity_poly.pdbx_strand_id
1 'polypeptide(L)'
;MKTLKKQNAIFKIGKILAIIPGNRAQKTYSVIYFTVLTISVSLTYIYRKPFYLKFNLLKLLIKIAIDVTCYGFNFYTTVIVTCYKGRAWKLLLQNLGKFEDKKSNFSVVLFAITNLVFWALTVFTGWVWLTVIGVEYSRQYIFDVVQLYPLIYYNYLIVVFLKKIQDGLNSLKVSLNRNFESIEPKIWILRASIEHFNQIFAWPILFIIMYSYLRVLIYIDLTFRHGIKNLKLVAVIDNICIILLFVGGVVAMIIKCDNVRCELQEIARVLYTSSSTSPRIKILFYLVQDFPQISAARFFIIGRATIFKILSSICSFCIVLSQFSLK
;
A
#
# COMPACT_ATOMS: atom_id res chain seq x y z
N MET A 1 -16.43 -17.64 -9.56
CA MET A 1 -15.73 -18.66 -8.74
C MET A 1 -14.58 -19.37 -9.48
N LYS A 2 -14.64 -19.59 -10.81
CA LYS A 2 -13.53 -20.16 -11.59
C LYS A 2 -12.30 -19.24 -11.79
N THR A 3 -12.44 -17.91 -11.79
CA THR A 3 -11.32 -16.96 -12.02
C THR A 3 -10.54 -16.57 -10.77
N LEU A 4 -11.15 -16.61 -9.57
CA LEU A 4 -10.43 -16.64 -8.29
C LEU A 4 -9.38 -17.77 -8.26
N LYS A 5 -9.58 -18.86 -9.04
CA LYS A 5 -8.60 -19.94 -9.15
C LYS A 5 -7.26 -19.50 -9.75
N LYS A 6 -7.22 -18.54 -10.68
CA LYS A 6 -5.95 -18.03 -11.26
C LYS A 6 -5.20 -17.14 -10.27
N GLN A 7 -5.93 -16.38 -9.44
CA GLN A 7 -5.35 -15.58 -8.36
C GLN A 7 -5.07 -16.40 -7.09
N ASN A 8 -5.29 -17.72 -7.12
CA ASN A 8 -5.03 -18.59 -5.98
C ASN A 8 -3.59 -18.49 -5.48
N ALA A 9 -2.60 -18.33 -6.36
CA ALA A 9 -1.20 -18.19 -5.94
C ALA A 9 -1.00 -16.94 -5.07
N ILE A 10 -1.55 -15.80 -5.51
CA ILE A 10 -1.49 -14.53 -4.78
C ILE A 10 -2.15 -14.69 -3.41
N PHE A 11 -3.38 -15.24 -3.36
CA PHE A 11 -4.09 -15.42 -2.10
C PHE A 11 -3.46 -16.49 -1.19
N LYS A 12 -2.78 -17.50 -1.74
CA LYS A 12 -2.01 -18.48 -0.96
C LYS A 12 -0.85 -17.81 -0.22
N ILE A 13 -0.11 -16.93 -0.90
CA ILE A 13 1.01 -16.20 -0.29
C ILE A 13 0.50 -15.35 0.88
N GLY A 14 -0.57 -14.58 0.71
CA GLY A 14 -1.09 -13.78 1.83
C GLY A 14 -1.74 -14.61 2.95
N LYS A 15 -2.17 -15.86 2.70
CA LYS A 15 -2.54 -16.79 3.78
C LYS A 15 -1.32 -17.27 4.57
N ILE A 16 -0.21 -17.57 3.90
CA ILE A 16 1.07 -17.94 4.54
C ILE A 16 1.57 -16.80 5.42
N LEU A 17 1.48 -15.57 4.94
CA LEU A 17 1.83 -14.36 5.70
C LEU A 17 0.80 -13.98 6.78
N ALA A 18 -0.26 -14.76 6.95
CA ALA A 18 -1.35 -14.51 7.90
C ALA A 18 -2.08 -13.17 7.75
N ILE A 19 -2.08 -12.60 6.55
CA ILE A 19 -2.67 -11.28 6.25
C ILE A 19 -3.99 -11.34 5.48
N ILE A 20 -4.35 -12.51 4.94
CA ILE A 20 -5.65 -12.73 4.31
C ILE A 20 -6.55 -13.47 5.30
N PRO A 21 -7.78 -12.99 5.54
CA PRO A 21 -8.72 -13.66 6.42
C PRO A 21 -9.08 -15.07 5.92
N GLY A 22 -9.24 -15.99 6.86
CA GLY A 22 -9.61 -17.38 6.61
C GLY A 22 -10.51 -17.95 7.70
N ASN A 23 -10.46 -19.27 7.86
CA ASN A 23 -11.24 -19.99 8.87
C ASN A 23 -10.73 -19.69 10.29
N ARG A 24 -11.38 -20.23 11.32
CA ARG A 24 -10.96 -20.07 12.73
C ARG A 24 -9.47 -20.42 12.94
N ALA A 25 -8.98 -21.48 12.29
CA ALA A 25 -7.56 -21.85 12.30
C ALA A 25 -6.62 -20.74 11.76
N GLN A 26 -7.04 -20.00 10.72
CA GLN A 26 -6.26 -18.88 10.18
C GLN A 26 -6.14 -17.73 11.18
N LYS A 27 -7.18 -17.50 12.00
CA LYS A 27 -7.16 -16.46 13.05
C LYS A 27 -6.19 -16.83 14.17
N THR A 28 -6.20 -18.08 14.61
CA THR A 28 -5.24 -18.58 15.59
C THR A 28 -3.82 -18.47 15.04
N TYR A 29 -3.61 -18.91 13.78
CA TYR A 29 -2.33 -18.78 13.09
C TYR A 29 -1.86 -17.32 13.00
N SER A 30 -2.73 -16.35 12.71
CA SER A 30 -2.32 -14.94 12.66
C SER A 30 -1.88 -14.38 14.01
N VAL A 31 -2.51 -14.80 15.11
CA VAL A 31 -2.08 -14.37 16.45
C VAL A 31 -0.73 -14.97 16.81
N ILE A 32 -0.52 -16.27 16.51
CA ILE A 32 0.77 -16.94 16.73
C ILE A 32 1.86 -16.29 15.87
N TYR A 33 1.60 -16.11 14.57
CA TYR A 33 2.53 -15.47 13.64
C TYR A 33 2.93 -14.06 14.11
N PHE A 34 1.97 -13.24 14.54
CA PHE A 34 2.26 -11.91 15.04
C PHE A 34 3.01 -11.92 16.39
N THR A 35 2.74 -12.91 17.25
CA THR A 35 3.47 -13.09 18.51
C THR A 35 4.94 -13.42 18.23
N VAL A 36 5.20 -14.36 17.32
CA VAL A 36 6.56 -14.70 16.87
C VAL A 36 7.24 -13.46 16.27
N LEU A 37 6.55 -12.74 15.40
CA LEU A 37 7.06 -11.50 14.82
C LEU A 37 7.42 -10.46 15.89
N THR A 38 6.61 -10.33 16.93
CA THR A 38 6.85 -9.39 18.05
C THR A 38 8.11 -9.80 18.82
N ILE A 39 8.25 -11.07 19.17
CA ILE A 39 9.46 -11.59 19.84
C ILE A 39 10.70 -11.33 18.98
N SER A 40 10.64 -11.64 17.68
CA SER A 40 11.74 -11.39 16.74
C SER A 40 12.13 -9.91 16.67
N VAL A 41 11.15 -9.00 16.60
CA VAL A 41 11.38 -7.55 16.56
C VAL A 41 11.99 -7.06 17.88
N SER A 42 11.52 -7.54 19.02
CA SER A 42 12.11 -7.22 20.32
C SER A 42 13.56 -7.67 20.43
N LEU A 43 13.87 -8.89 19.97
CA LEU A 43 15.26 -9.40 19.91
C LEU A 43 16.12 -8.52 18.99
N THR A 44 15.62 -8.18 17.81
CA THR A 44 16.31 -7.27 16.89
C THR A 44 16.56 -5.90 17.50
N TYR A 45 15.62 -5.35 18.27
CA TYR A 45 15.80 -4.07 18.94
C TYR A 45 16.95 -4.09 19.96
N ILE A 46 17.09 -5.19 20.71
CA ILE A 46 18.21 -5.39 21.65
C ILE A 46 19.55 -5.31 20.90
N TYR A 47 19.66 -5.99 19.74
CA TYR A 47 20.87 -5.94 18.91
C TYR A 47 21.12 -4.57 18.26
N ARG A 48 20.08 -3.78 18.00
CA ARG A 48 20.21 -2.44 17.39
C ARG A 48 20.49 -1.32 18.38
N LYS A 49 20.20 -1.52 19.67
CA LYS A 49 20.44 -0.53 20.74
C LYS A 49 21.81 0.18 20.63
N PRO A 50 22.97 -0.51 20.52
CA PRO A 50 24.26 0.16 20.43
C PRO A 50 24.43 1.02 19.18
N PHE A 51 23.73 0.71 18.07
CA PHE A 51 23.73 1.52 16.87
C PHE A 51 22.86 2.76 17.01
N TYR A 52 21.70 2.63 17.66
CA TYR A 52 20.77 3.76 17.89
C TYR A 52 21.34 4.82 18.83
N LEU A 53 22.17 4.43 19.80
CA LEU A 53 22.88 5.37 20.67
C LEU A 53 23.84 6.30 19.91
N LYS A 54 24.20 5.97 18.67
CA LYS A 54 25.05 6.82 17.80
C LYS A 54 24.24 7.83 16.98
N PHE A 55 22.90 7.77 17.03
CA PHE A 55 22.06 8.67 16.26
C PHE A 55 21.84 9.99 16.99
N ASN A 56 21.75 11.07 16.23
CA ASN A 56 21.21 12.32 16.76
C ASN A 56 19.70 12.16 17.02
N LEU A 57 19.15 13.08 17.84
CA LEU A 57 17.74 13.03 18.25
C LEU A 57 16.78 12.92 17.06
N LEU A 58 17.00 13.72 16.01
CA LEU A 58 16.12 13.73 14.83
C LEU A 58 16.11 12.37 14.11
N LYS A 59 17.28 11.79 13.86
CA LYS A 59 17.39 10.49 13.20
C LYS A 59 16.82 9.36 14.06
N LEU A 60 17.02 9.44 15.37
CA LEU A 60 16.41 8.51 16.32
C LEU A 60 14.89 8.58 16.27
N LEU A 61 14.30 9.78 16.29
CA LEU A 61 12.84 9.97 16.18
C LEU A 61 12.29 9.42 14.86
N ILE A 62 12.94 9.71 13.74
CA ILE A 62 12.53 9.16 12.43
C ILE A 62 12.61 7.64 12.43
N LYS A 63 13.68 7.07 12.99
CA LYS A 63 13.84 5.61 13.02
C LYS A 63 12.79 4.95 13.92
N ILE A 64 12.52 5.51 15.09
CA ILE A 64 11.43 5.04 15.97
C ILE A 64 10.09 5.12 15.23
N ALA A 65 9.81 6.23 14.53
CA ALA A 65 8.58 6.38 13.76
C ALA A 65 8.47 5.35 12.63
N ILE A 66 9.57 5.02 11.93
CA ILE A 66 9.62 3.95 10.92
C ILE A 66 9.23 2.61 11.54
N ASP A 67 9.85 2.27 12.68
CA ASP A 67 9.67 0.99 13.33
C ASP A 67 8.24 0.86 13.90
N VAL A 68 7.71 1.91 14.53
CA VAL A 68 6.32 1.98 15.01
C VAL A 68 5.32 1.86 13.85
N THR A 69 5.56 2.58 12.75
CA THR A 69 4.68 2.53 11.56
C THR A 69 4.68 1.13 10.94
N CYS A 70 5.86 0.51 10.80
CA CYS A 70 6.00 -0.83 10.24
C CYS A 70 5.35 -1.90 11.16
N TYR A 71 5.58 -1.80 12.46
CA TYR A 71 4.99 -2.71 13.44
C TYR A 71 3.45 -2.55 13.49
N GLY A 72 2.96 -1.30 13.53
CA GLY A 72 1.53 -0.99 13.49
C GLY A 72 0.86 -1.49 12.20
N PHE A 73 1.53 -1.37 11.06
CA PHE A 73 1.07 -1.96 9.79
C PHE A 73 0.95 -3.48 9.88
N ASN A 74 1.98 -4.17 10.38
CA ASN A 74 1.99 -5.62 10.51
C ASN A 74 0.91 -6.08 11.51
N PHE A 75 0.75 -5.39 12.64
CA PHE A 75 -0.31 -5.67 13.60
C PHE A 75 -1.70 -5.54 12.97
N TYR A 76 -1.94 -4.40 12.29
CA TYR A 76 -3.24 -4.15 11.67
C TYR A 76 -3.56 -5.22 10.61
N THR A 77 -2.61 -5.50 9.72
CA THR A 77 -2.83 -6.43 8.60
C THR A 77 -2.89 -7.89 9.02
N THR A 78 -2.11 -8.32 9.99
CA THR A 78 -2.10 -9.72 10.46
C THR A 78 -3.22 -9.98 11.46
N VAL A 79 -3.39 -9.13 12.47
CA VAL A 79 -4.37 -9.36 13.55
C VAL A 79 -5.71 -8.75 13.20
N ILE A 80 -5.77 -7.44 12.94
CA ILE A 80 -7.05 -6.73 12.81
C ILE A 80 -7.80 -7.17 11.55
N VAL A 81 -7.14 -7.20 10.40
CA VAL A 81 -7.77 -7.57 9.13
C VAL A 81 -8.21 -9.04 9.13
N THR A 82 -7.35 -9.97 9.55
CA THR A 82 -7.66 -11.41 9.57
C THR A 82 -8.75 -11.75 10.57
N CYS A 83 -8.74 -11.13 11.76
CA CYS A 83 -9.70 -11.47 12.82
C CYS A 83 -11.06 -10.79 12.63
N TYR A 84 -11.08 -9.51 12.24
CA TYR A 84 -12.29 -8.67 12.28
C TYR A 84 -12.81 -8.24 10.90
N LYS A 85 -11.96 -8.21 9.86
CA LYS A 85 -12.37 -7.73 8.53
C LYS A 85 -12.69 -8.85 7.52
N GLY A 86 -12.82 -10.09 7.98
CA GLY A 86 -13.09 -11.25 7.12
C GLY A 86 -14.38 -11.13 6.29
N ARG A 87 -15.45 -10.56 6.87
CA ARG A 87 -16.73 -10.33 6.14
C ARG A 87 -16.57 -9.31 5.01
N ALA A 88 -15.96 -8.15 5.29
CA ALA A 88 -15.70 -7.11 4.30
C ALA A 88 -14.84 -7.65 3.14
N TRP A 89 -13.81 -8.44 3.46
CA TRP A 89 -12.96 -9.10 2.46
C TRP A 89 -13.73 -10.03 1.53
N LYS A 90 -14.60 -10.89 2.10
CA LYS A 90 -15.43 -11.81 1.31
C LYS A 90 -16.37 -11.06 0.38
N LEU A 91 -17.04 -10.02 0.89
CA LEU A 91 -17.97 -9.20 0.11
C LEU A 91 -17.25 -8.42 -1.00
N LEU A 92 -16.08 -7.84 -0.71
CA LEU A 92 -15.25 -7.17 -1.71
C LEU A 92 -14.88 -8.12 -2.86
N LEU A 93 -14.38 -9.31 -2.55
CA LEU A 93 -14.01 -10.31 -3.56
C LEU A 93 -15.20 -10.79 -4.38
N GLN A 94 -16.37 -10.96 -3.74
CA GLN A 94 -17.60 -11.36 -4.43
C GLN A 94 -18.08 -10.26 -5.39
N ASN A 95 -18.07 -9.00 -4.96
CA ASN A 95 -18.51 -7.88 -5.78
C ASN A 95 -17.57 -7.65 -6.97
N LEU A 96 -16.25 -7.61 -6.73
CA LEU A 96 -15.27 -7.40 -7.79
C LEU A 96 -15.17 -8.59 -8.77
N GLY A 97 -15.51 -9.80 -8.31
CA GLY A 97 -15.61 -10.97 -9.18
C GLY A 97 -16.71 -10.88 -10.25
N LYS A 98 -17.66 -9.92 -10.12
CA LYS A 98 -18.73 -9.69 -11.10
C LYS A 98 -18.29 -8.81 -12.29
N PHE A 99 -17.22 -8.03 -12.11
CA PHE A 99 -16.71 -7.10 -13.13
C PHE A 99 -15.45 -7.63 -13.84
N GLU A 100 -15.09 -8.89 -13.60
CA GLU A 100 -13.81 -9.42 -14.04
C GLU A 100 -13.83 -9.82 -15.52
N ASP A 101 -12.97 -9.18 -16.32
CA ASP A 101 -12.74 -9.56 -17.70
C ASP A 101 -12.03 -10.92 -17.79
N LYS A 102 -12.63 -11.85 -18.55
CA LYS A 102 -12.19 -13.25 -18.66
C LYS A 102 -10.74 -13.46 -19.16
N LYS A 103 -10.06 -12.42 -19.67
CA LYS A 103 -8.77 -12.53 -20.38
C LYS A 103 -7.57 -11.83 -19.72
N SER A 104 -7.72 -11.15 -18.59
CA SER A 104 -6.63 -10.32 -18.05
C SER A 104 -5.63 -11.10 -17.17
N ASN A 105 -4.57 -11.65 -17.79
CA ASN A 105 -3.40 -12.18 -17.06
C ASN A 105 -2.55 -11.07 -16.40
N PHE A 106 -2.87 -9.80 -16.65
CA PHE A 106 -2.12 -8.63 -16.19
C PHE A 106 -1.85 -8.64 -14.69
N SER A 107 -2.84 -9.01 -13.87
CA SER A 107 -2.68 -9.03 -12.40
C SER A 107 -1.58 -10.00 -11.95
N VAL A 108 -1.50 -11.19 -12.54
CA VAL A 108 -0.52 -12.22 -12.19
C VAL A 108 0.88 -11.84 -12.70
N VAL A 109 0.98 -11.30 -13.90
CA VAL A 109 2.26 -10.81 -14.45
C VAL A 109 2.80 -9.66 -13.60
N LEU A 110 1.96 -8.68 -13.27
CA LEU A 110 2.35 -7.57 -12.40
C LEU A 110 2.82 -8.08 -11.03
N PHE A 111 2.13 -9.08 -10.46
CA PHE A 111 2.56 -9.69 -9.20
C PHE A 111 3.95 -10.31 -9.30
N ALA A 112 4.19 -11.12 -10.34
CA ALA A 112 5.47 -11.77 -10.55
C ALA A 112 6.61 -10.75 -10.70
N ILE A 113 6.40 -9.70 -11.50
CA ILE A 113 7.37 -8.62 -11.69
C ILE A 113 7.64 -7.89 -10.36
N THR A 114 6.60 -7.48 -9.63
CA THR A 114 6.78 -6.78 -8.34
C THR A 114 7.55 -7.62 -7.33
N ASN A 115 7.27 -8.93 -7.24
CA ASN A 115 8.00 -9.84 -6.35
C ASN A 115 9.44 -10.03 -6.79
N LEU A 116 9.68 -10.21 -8.08
CA LEU A 116 11.03 -10.36 -8.63
C LEU A 116 11.88 -9.12 -8.35
N VAL A 117 11.34 -7.93 -8.60
CA VAL A 117 12.01 -6.66 -8.29
C VAL A 117 12.28 -6.53 -6.79
N PHE A 118 11.30 -6.83 -5.94
CA PHE A 118 11.47 -6.76 -4.48
C PHE A 118 12.58 -7.69 -3.98
N TRP A 119 12.58 -8.95 -4.40
CA TRP A 119 13.59 -9.93 -3.95
C TRP A 119 14.97 -9.62 -4.53
N ALA A 120 15.05 -9.21 -5.80
CA ALA A 120 16.32 -8.78 -6.40
C ALA A 120 16.94 -7.61 -5.64
N LEU A 121 16.14 -6.59 -5.31
CA LEU A 121 16.59 -5.45 -4.51
C LEU A 121 16.95 -5.86 -3.09
N THR A 122 16.17 -6.73 -2.45
CA THR A 122 16.45 -7.23 -1.10
C THR A 122 17.78 -7.98 -1.03
N VAL A 123 18.05 -8.86 -2.01
CA VAL A 123 19.32 -9.59 -2.11
C VAL A 123 20.47 -8.62 -2.37
N PHE A 124 20.28 -7.65 -3.27
CA PHE A 124 21.26 -6.61 -3.53
C PHE A 124 21.59 -5.78 -2.27
N THR A 125 20.59 -5.25 -1.58
CA THR A 125 20.74 -4.55 -0.31
C THR A 125 21.42 -5.43 0.73
N GLY A 126 21.02 -6.69 0.85
CA GLY A 126 21.65 -7.65 1.76
C GLY A 126 23.14 -7.82 1.48
N TRP A 127 23.52 -7.99 0.21
CA TRP A 127 24.91 -8.07 -0.20
C TRP A 127 25.68 -6.78 0.11
N VAL A 128 25.17 -5.62 -0.29
CA VAL A 128 25.83 -4.32 -0.04
C VAL A 128 26.11 -4.13 1.45
N TRP A 129 25.10 -4.26 2.30
CA TRP A 129 25.26 -3.98 3.73
C TRP A 129 26.02 -5.07 4.47
N LEU A 130 26.00 -6.32 4.01
CA LEU A 130 26.88 -7.36 4.54
C LEU A 130 28.34 -7.07 4.22
N THR A 131 28.66 -6.47 3.06
CA THR A 131 30.05 -6.03 2.77
C THR A 131 30.48 -4.80 3.57
N VAL A 132 29.54 -3.95 4.00
CA VAL A 132 29.85 -2.70 4.73
C VAL A 132 29.91 -2.92 6.24
N ILE A 133 28.95 -3.66 6.80
CA ILE A 133 28.75 -3.83 8.25
C ILE A 133 29.20 -5.22 8.72
N GLY A 134 29.25 -6.21 7.83
CA GLY A 134 29.54 -7.60 8.19
C GLY A 134 28.30 -8.41 8.57
N VAL A 135 28.51 -9.52 9.28
CA VAL A 135 27.45 -10.48 9.66
C VAL A 135 26.47 -9.88 10.67
N GLU A 136 26.90 -8.85 11.39
CA GLU A 136 26.09 -8.05 12.31
C GLU A 136 24.86 -7.46 11.60
N TYR A 137 24.96 -7.15 10.31
CA TYR A 137 23.84 -6.67 9.52
C TYR A 137 22.69 -7.69 9.51
N SER A 138 22.98 -8.96 9.25
CA SER A 138 21.97 -10.02 9.19
C SER A 138 21.25 -10.17 10.53
N ARG A 139 21.99 -10.15 11.64
CA ARG A 139 21.40 -10.21 13.00
C ARG A 139 20.48 -9.04 13.27
N GLN A 140 20.82 -7.87 12.75
CA GLN A 140 20.06 -6.65 12.95
C GLN A 140 18.89 -6.51 11.99
N TYR A 141 18.91 -7.00 10.75
CA TYR A 141 17.93 -6.59 9.73
C TYR A 141 17.17 -7.73 9.03
N ILE A 142 17.47 -9.00 9.32
CA ILE A 142 16.76 -10.12 8.68
C ILE A 142 15.24 -10.07 8.90
N PHE A 143 14.80 -9.69 10.10
CA PHE A 143 13.38 -9.59 10.42
C PHE A 143 12.71 -8.35 9.83
N ASP A 144 13.46 -7.28 9.53
CA ASP A 144 12.91 -6.13 8.79
C ASP A 144 12.48 -6.56 7.40
N VAL A 145 13.24 -7.42 6.72
CA VAL A 145 12.86 -7.95 5.41
C VAL A 145 11.53 -8.69 5.48
N VAL A 146 11.35 -9.52 6.52
CA VAL A 146 10.09 -10.25 6.76
C VAL A 146 8.93 -9.28 7.03
N GLN A 147 9.14 -8.22 7.80
CA GLN A 147 8.12 -7.20 8.07
C GLN A 147 7.80 -6.30 6.86
N LEU A 148 8.78 -6.11 5.99
CA LEU A 148 8.67 -5.25 4.80
C LEU A 148 7.88 -5.89 3.68
N TYR A 149 7.99 -7.21 3.52
CA TYR A 149 7.32 -7.92 2.44
C TYR A 149 5.79 -7.77 2.47
N PRO A 150 5.09 -7.89 3.64
CA PRO A 150 3.67 -7.57 3.76
C PRO A 150 3.29 -6.16 3.28
N LEU A 151 4.16 -5.17 3.49
CA LEU A 151 3.90 -3.77 3.10
C LEU A 151 3.87 -3.62 1.57
N ILE A 152 4.85 -4.21 0.88
CA ILE A 152 4.89 -4.27 -0.59
C ILE A 152 3.74 -5.10 -1.15
N TYR A 153 3.44 -6.25 -0.52
CA TYR A 153 2.35 -7.13 -0.93
C TYR A 153 0.98 -6.43 -0.86
N TYR A 154 0.69 -5.71 0.24
CA TYR A 154 -0.54 -4.93 0.35
C TYR A 154 -0.61 -3.79 -0.63
N ASN A 155 0.50 -3.09 -0.87
CA ASN A 155 0.53 -2.03 -1.87
C ASN A 155 0.16 -2.56 -3.26
N TYR A 156 0.70 -3.72 -3.63
CA TYR A 156 0.28 -4.44 -4.84
C TYR A 156 -1.22 -4.79 -4.82
N LEU A 157 -1.74 -5.36 -3.73
CA LEU A 157 -3.16 -5.72 -3.62
C LEU A 157 -4.06 -4.51 -3.80
N ILE A 158 -3.71 -3.39 -3.17
CA ILE A 158 -4.42 -2.11 -3.28
C ILE A 158 -4.50 -1.69 -4.75
N VAL A 159 -3.37 -1.65 -5.46
CA VAL A 159 -3.31 -1.28 -6.88
C VAL A 159 -4.19 -2.19 -7.74
N VAL A 160 -4.19 -3.51 -7.47
CA VAL A 160 -5.02 -4.47 -8.21
C VAL A 160 -6.51 -4.29 -7.92
N PHE A 161 -6.90 -4.09 -6.66
CA PHE A 161 -8.30 -3.87 -6.31
C PHE A 161 -8.83 -2.56 -6.88
N LEU A 162 -8.04 -1.50 -6.82
CA LEU A 162 -8.38 -0.22 -7.43
C LEU A 162 -8.53 -0.35 -8.95
N LYS A 163 -7.66 -1.12 -9.61
CA LYS A 163 -7.82 -1.42 -11.04
C LYS A 163 -9.14 -2.15 -11.32
N LYS A 164 -9.50 -3.17 -10.54
CA LYS A 164 -10.77 -3.88 -10.72
C LYS A 164 -12.00 -2.98 -10.48
N ILE A 165 -11.92 -2.07 -9.50
CA ILE A 165 -12.96 -1.05 -9.28
C ILE A 165 -13.05 -0.14 -10.51
N GLN A 166 -11.91 0.33 -11.03
CA GLN A 166 -11.84 1.14 -12.24
C GLN A 166 -12.45 0.43 -13.46
N ASP A 167 -12.14 -0.85 -13.68
CA ASP A 167 -12.71 -1.66 -14.76
C ASP A 167 -14.24 -1.76 -14.63
N GLY A 168 -14.75 -1.92 -13.40
CA GLY A 168 -16.18 -1.90 -13.12
C GLY A 168 -16.86 -0.55 -13.42
N LEU A 169 -16.20 0.56 -13.11
CA LEU A 169 -16.66 1.91 -13.45
C LEU A 169 -16.69 2.14 -14.97
N ASN A 170 -15.67 1.66 -15.69
CA ASN A 170 -15.64 1.73 -17.15
C ASN A 170 -16.79 0.92 -17.77
N SER A 171 -17.05 -0.28 -17.25
CA SER A 171 -18.21 -1.08 -17.67
C SER A 171 -19.54 -0.37 -17.40
N LEU A 172 -19.63 0.36 -16.28
CA LEU A 172 -20.80 1.16 -15.93
C LEU A 172 -21.00 2.29 -16.95
N LYS A 173 -19.95 3.03 -17.29
CA LYS A 173 -19.97 4.11 -18.28
C LYS A 173 -20.46 3.64 -19.65
N VAL A 174 -19.98 2.49 -20.12
CA VAL A 174 -20.45 1.88 -21.38
C VAL A 174 -21.94 1.48 -21.31
N SER A 175 -22.39 0.98 -20.15
CA SER A 175 -23.79 0.61 -19.94
C SER A 175 -24.70 1.84 -19.91
N LEU A 176 -24.19 2.97 -19.39
CA LEU A 176 -24.88 4.25 -19.31
C LEU A 176 -25.29 4.81 -20.67
N ASN A 177 -24.46 4.58 -21.68
CA ASN A 177 -24.76 5.00 -23.05
C ASN A 177 -25.76 4.06 -23.76
N ARG A 178 -26.12 2.90 -23.18
CA ARG A 178 -26.94 1.88 -23.86
C ARG A 178 -28.31 1.67 -23.22
N ASN A 179 -28.38 1.38 -21.92
CA ASN A 179 -29.64 1.07 -21.25
C ASN A 179 -29.59 1.39 -19.74
N PHE A 180 -30.41 2.34 -19.32
CA PHE A 180 -30.50 2.85 -17.95
C PHE A 180 -31.02 1.84 -16.91
N GLU A 181 -31.89 0.92 -17.29
CA GLU A 181 -32.52 -0.01 -16.33
C GLU A 181 -31.52 -1.03 -15.75
N SER A 182 -30.44 -1.31 -16.48
CA SER A 182 -29.41 -2.27 -16.07
C SER A 182 -28.31 -1.70 -15.15
N ILE A 183 -28.38 -0.41 -14.83
CA ILE A 183 -27.27 0.38 -14.26
C ILE A 183 -27.33 0.42 -12.73
N GLU A 184 -28.52 0.61 -12.17
CA GLU A 184 -28.73 0.73 -10.73
C GLU A 184 -28.06 -0.40 -9.91
N PRO A 185 -28.26 -1.70 -10.22
CA PRO A 185 -27.61 -2.76 -9.46
C PRO A 185 -26.08 -2.70 -9.57
N LYS A 186 -25.52 -2.25 -10.69
CA LYS A 186 -24.07 -2.12 -10.87
C LYS A 186 -23.50 -0.99 -10.02
N ILE A 187 -24.21 0.15 -9.93
CA ILE A 187 -23.84 1.28 -9.07
C ILE A 187 -23.79 0.84 -7.61
N TRP A 188 -24.83 0.15 -7.13
CA TRP A 188 -24.87 -0.35 -5.75
C TRP A 188 -23.71 -1.31 -5.43
N ILE A 189 -23.40 -2.24 -6.33
CA ILE A 189 -22.28 -3.18 -6.15
C ILE A 189 -20.94 -2.42 -6.12
N LEU A 190 -20.74 -1.42 -6.99
CA LEU A 190 -19.51 -0.61 -6.99
C LEU A 190 -19.37 0.24 -5.74
N ARG A 191 -20.45 0.89 -5.30
CA ARG A 191 -20.49 1.67 -4.06
C ARG A 191 -20.10 0.81 -2.86
N ALA A 192 -20.73 -0.36 -2.73
CA ALA A 192 -20.41 -1.32 -1.68
C ALA A 192 -18.97 -1.84 -1.78
N SER A 193 -18.43 -2.01 -2.99
CA SER A 193 -17.03 -2.41 -3.20
C SER A 193 -16.05 -1.37 -2.68
N ILE A 194 -16.28 -0.09 -2.97
CA ILE A 194 -15.41 1.00 -2.48
C ILE A 194 -15.52 1.13 -0.96
N GLU A 195 -16.72 0.99 -0.41
CA GLU A 195 -16.92 0.99 1.05
C GLU A 195 -16.14 -0.15 1.74
N HIS A 196 -16.29 -1.39 1.24
CA HIS A 196 -15.53 -2.52 1.78
C HIS A 196 -14.01 -2.37 1.56
N PHE A 197 -13.60 -1.80 0.42
CA PHE A 197 -12.20 -1.48 0.15
C PHE A 197 -11.66 -0.51 1.22
N ASN A 198 -12.36 0.58 1.49
CA ASN A 198 -11.97 1.54 2.53
C ASN A 198 -11.91 0.89 3.92
N GLN A 199 -12.88 0.04 4.27
CA GLN A 199 -12.90 -0.64 5.56
C GLN A 199 -11.69 -1.57 5.78
N ILE A 200 -11.08 -2.08 4.72
CA ILE A 200 -9.92 -2.99 4.76
C ILE A 200 -8.62 -2.19 4.64
N PHE A 201 -8.51 -1.34 3.62
CA PHE A 201 -7.25 -0.78 3.15
C PHE A 201 -6.97 0.64 3.62
N ALA A 202 -7.93 1.37 4.21
CA ALA A 202 -7.73 2.76 4.60
C ALA A 202 -6.54 2.95 5.59
N TRP A 203 -6.41 2.08 6.60
CA TRP A 203 -5.26 2.08 7.52
C TRP A 203 -3.96 1.58 6.87
N PRO A 204 -3.94 0.44 6.14
CA PRO A 204 -2.77 0.01 5.37
C PRO A 204 -2.22 1.10 4.45
N ILE A 205 -3.10 1.83 3.75
CA ILE A 205 -2.71 2.94 2.88
C ILE A 205 -2.01 4.05 3.67
N LEU A 206 -2.56 4.44 4.83
CA LEU A 206 -1.95 5.45 5.71
C LEU A 206 -0.54 5.03 6.13
N PHE A 207 -0.39 3.80 6.64
CA PHE A 207 0.89 3.27 7.07
C PHE A 207 1.89 3.14 5.92
N ILE A 208 1.46 2.69 4.73
CA ILE A 208 2.32 2.60 3.53
C ILE A 208 2.85 3.98 3.15
N ILE A 209 2.00 5.01 3.14
CA ILE A 209 2.40 6.40 2.85
C ILE A 209 3.38 6.92 3.91
N MET A 210 3.03 6.80 5.19
CA MET A 210 3.87 7.26 6.31
C MET A 210 5.23 6.56 6.32
N TYR A 211 5.24 5.24 6.17
CA TYR A 211 6.47 4.44 6.15
C TYR A 211 7.37 4.86 4.99
N SER A 212 6.81 5.00 3.79
CA SER A 212 7.57 5.38 2.60
C SER A 212 8.14 6.79 2.73
N TYR A 213 7.35 7.73 3.25
CA TYR A 213 7.81 9.09 3.54
C TYR A 213 9.00 9.08 4.51
N LEU A 214 8.85 8.44 5.68
CA LEU A 214 9.92 8.38 6.69
C LEU A 214 11.17 7.66 6.16
N ARG A 215 10.99 6.61 5.34
CA ARG A 215 12.11 5.92 4.68
C ARG A 215 12.86 6.82 3.71
N VAL A 216 12.16 7.64 2.93
CA VAL A 216 12.83 8.61 2.06
C VAL A 216 13.67 9.57 2.88
N LEU A 217 13.15 10.09 4.00
CA LEU A 217 13.89 11.01 4.86
C LEU A 217 15.19 10.39 5.38
N ILE A 218 15.14 9.14 5.89
CA ILE A 218 16.34 8.51 6.45
C ILE A 218 17.36 8.14 5.37
N TYR A 219 16.92 7.68 4.19
CA TYR A 219 17.83 7.31 3.11
C TYR A 219 18.45 8.52 2.43
N ILE A 220 17.74 9.65 2.35
CA ILE A 220 18.31 10.92 1.91
C ILE A 220 19.39 11.40 2.90
N ASP A 221 19.11 11.41 4.21
CA ASP A 221 20.12 11.77 5.23
C ASP A 221 21.37 10.87 5.14
N LEU A 222 21.16 9.56 5.00
CA LEU A 222 22.27 8.61 4.84
C LEU A 222 23.08 8.89 3.58
N THR A 223 22.41 9.25 2.48
CA THR A 223 23.06 9.55 1.20
C THR A 223 23.90 10.83 1.27
N PHE A 224 23.37 11.91 1.88
CA PHE A 224 24.11 13.16 2.06
C PHE A 224 25.31 13.01 3.02
N ARG A 225 25.16 12.30 4.13
CA ARG A 225 26.25 12.15 5.12
C ARG A 225 27.35 11.20 4.66
N HIS A 226 27.01 10.10 3.99
CA HIS A 226 27.99 9.10 3.57
C HIS A 226 28.53 9.32 2.16
N GLY A 227 27.85 10.11 1.33
CA GLY A 227 28.27 10.44 -0.03
C GLY A 227 29.54 11.29 -0.12
N ILE A 228 30.07 11.76 1.02
CA ILE A 228 31.21 12.70 1.05
C ILE A 228 32.50 12.06 1.58
N LYS A 229 32.45 10.94 2.32
CA LYS A 229 33.66 10.30 2.88
C LYS A 229 33.57 8.77 2.87
N ASN A 230 34.27 8.15 1.93
CA ASN A 230 34.70 6.73 1.92
C ASN A 230 33.63 5.61 1.86
N LEU A 231 32.35 5.89 1.61
CA LEU A 231 31.36 4.84 1.31
C LEU A 231 31.22 4.63 -0.20
N LYS A 232 31.44 3.39 -0.66
CA LYS A 232 31.39 2.97 -2.07
C LYS A 232 30.12 3.46 -2.75
N LEU A 233 30.23 4.07 -3.94
CA LEU A 233 29.13 4.47 -4.86
C LEU A 233 27.93 3.49 -4.83
N VAL A 234 28.22 2.21 -4.71
CA VAL A 234 27.27 1.09 -4.57
C VAL A 234 26.22 1.30 -3.46
N ALA A 235 26.61 1.81 -2.30
CA ALA A 235 25.68 2.06 -1.18
C ALA A 235 24.72 3.22 -1.47
N VAL A 236 25.16 4.24 -2.21
CA VAL A 236 24.30 5.32 -2.68
C VAL A 236 23.29 4.79 -3.70
N ILE A 237 23.75 3.95 -4.63
CA ILE A 237 22.88 3.28 -5.61
C ILE A 237 21.82 2.43 -4.89
N ASP A 238 22.21 1.64 -3.89
CA ASP A 238 21.27 0.84 -3.07
C ASP A 238 20.19 1.72 -2.42
N ASN A 239 20.59 2.80 -1.74
CA ASN A 239 19.66 3.74 -1.11
C ASN A 239 18.66 4.33 -2.12
N ILE A 240 19.13 4.74 -3.31
CA ILE A 240 18.29 5.28 -4.38
C ILE A 240 17.31 4.22 -4.88
N CYS A 241 17.77 2.97 -5.10
CA CYS A 241 16.91 1.87 -5.53
C CYS A 241 15.79 1.59 -4.51
N ILE A 242 16.11 1.60 -3.21
CA ILE A 242 15.12 1.42 -2.15
C ILE A 242 14.13 2.60 -2.10
N ILE A 243 14.61 3.84 -2.24
CA ILE A 243 13.73 5.02 -2.35
C ILE A 243 12.75 4.85 -3.52
N LEU A 244 13.26 4.51 -4.71
CA LEU A 244 12.44 4.34 -5.91
C LEU A 244 11.41 3.21 -5.75
N LEU A 245 11.77 2.11 -5.10
CA LEU A 245 10.84 1.01 -4.82
C LEU A 245 9.62 1.47 -4.00
N PHE A 246 9.85 2.16 -2.88
CA PHE A 246 8.77 2.60 -1.99
C PHE A 246 7.99 3.78 -2.58
N VAL A 247 8.69 4.79 -3.10
CA VAL A 247 8.06 5.97 -3.71
C VAL A 247 7.25 5.57 -4.95
N GLY A 248 7.83 4.76 -5.83
CA GLY A 248 7.14 4.28 -7.04
C GLY A 248 5.87 3.51 -6.70
N GLY A 249 5.92 2.65 -5.68
CA GLY A 249 4.75 1.96 -5.18
C GLY A 249 3.67 2.91 -4.65
N VAL A 250 4.03 3.88 -3.81
CA VAL A 250 3.08 4.87 -3.26
C VAL A 250 2.47 5.74 -4.35
N VAL A 251 3.28 6.22 -5.29
CA VAL A 251 2.82 7.02 -6.42
C VAL A 251 1.84 6.23 -7.28
N ALA A 252 2.14 4.97 -7.60
CA ALA A 252 1.24 4.10 -8.36
C ALA A 252 -0.11 3.92 -7.65
N MET A 253 -0.09 3.70 -6.33
CA MET A 253 -1.30 3.63 -5.51
C MET A 253 -2.10 4.94 -5.55
N ILE A 254 -1.46 6.09 -5.30
CA ILE A 254 -2.14 7.40 -5.30
C ILE A 254 -2.77 7.71 -6.65
N ILE A 255 -2.05 7.46 -7.75
CA ILE A 255 -2.58 7.64 -9.12
C ILE A 255 -3.81 6.75 -9.34
N LYS A 256 -3.80 5.50 -8.87
CA LYS A 256 -4.96 4.61 -9.00
C LYS A 256 -6.16 5.05 -8.17
N CYS A 257 -5.94 5.55 -6.95
CA CYS A 257 -7.01 6.15 -6.15
C CYS A 257 -7.65 7.36 -6.87
N ASP A 258 -6.81 8.23 -7.41
CA ASP A 258 -7.24 9.44 -8.12
C ASP A 258 -8.01 9.09 -9.40
N ASN A 259 -7.55 8.11 -10.18
CA ASN A 259 -8.25 7.66 -11.38
C ASN A 259 -9.66 7.15 -11.06
N VAL A 260 -9.84 6.36 -10.00
CA VAL A 260 -11.18 5.91 -9.56
C VAL A 260 -12.08 7.11 -9.26
N ARG A 261 -11.54 8.16 -8.61
CA ARG A 261 -12.29 9.38 -8.31
C ARG A 261 -12.68 10.13 -9.60
N CYS A 262 -11.76 10.28 -10.54
CA CYS A 262 -12.00 10.96 -11.81
C CYS A 262 -13.10 10.25 -12.64
N GLU A 263 -13.05 8.92 -12.73
CA GLU A 263 -14.09 8.13 -13.43
C GLU A 263 -15.47 8.31 -12.78
N LEU A 264 -15.54 8.33 -11.44
CA LEU A 264 -16.80 8.59 -10.72
C LEU A 264 -17.36 10.00 -11.02
N GLN A 265 -16.49 11.01 -11.05
CA GLN A 265 -16.88 12.38 -11.38
C GLN A 265 -17.40 12.49 -12.81
N GLU A 266 -16.80 11.77 -13.75
CA GLU A 266 -17.26 11.73 -15.13
C GLU A 266 -18.64 11.08 -15.24
N ILE A 267 -18.85 9.94 -14.59
CA ILE A 267 -20.16 9.26 -14.53
C ILE A 267 -21.23 10.19 -13.92
N ALA A 268 -20.90 10.87 -12.82
CA ALA A 268 -21.80 11.85 -12.21
C ALA A 268 -22.16 12.97 -13.20
N ARG A 269 -21.20 13.44 -14.00
CA ARG A 269 -21.42 14.49 -14.99
C ARG A 269 -22.38 14.04 -16.10
N VAL A 270 -22.23 12.82 -16.60
CA VAL A 270 -23.14 12.25 -17.63
C VAL A 270 -24.55 12.02 -17.06
N LEU A 271 -24.66 11.57 -15.81
CA LEU A 271 -25.94 11.44 -15.13
C LEU A 271 -26.61 12.80 -14.92
N TYR A 272 -25.84 13.84 -14.56
CA TYR A 272 -26.35 15.20 -14.40
C TYR A 272 -26.94 15.76 -15.69
N THR A 273 -26.22 15.64 -16.82
CA THR A 273 -26.72 16.12 -18.12
C THR A 273 -27.96 15.36 -18.57
N SER A 274 -28.10 14.10 -18.15
CA SER A 274 -29.27 13.26 -18.45
C SER A 274 -30.40 13.41 -17.42
N SER A 275 -30.17 14.07 -16.29
CA SER A 275 -31.11 14.09 -15.16
C SER A 275 -32.41 14.84 -15.41
N SER A 276 -32.43 15.75 -16.40
CA SER A 276 -33.64 16.45 -16.85
C SER A 276 -34.67 15.52 -17.51
N THR A 277 -34.24 14.35 -17.98
CA THR A 277 -35.09 13.41 -18.74
C THR A 277 -35.88 12.43 -17.87
N SER A 278 -35.46 12.17 -16.63
CA SER A 278 -36.14 11.20 -15.76
C SER A 278 -35.84 11.39 -14.28
N PRO A 279 -36.84 11.31 -13.38
CA PRO A 279 -36.63 11.37 -11.94
C PRO A 279 -35.76 10.22 -11.43
N ARG A 280 -35.75 9.05 -12.09
CA ARG A 280 -34.87 7.92 -11.73
C ARG A 280 -33.39 8.26 -11.95
N ILE A 281 -33.06 8.94 -13.05
CA ILE A 281 -31.67 9.37 -13.34
C ILE A 281 -31.20 10.39 -12.30
N LYS A 282 -32.11 11.27 -11.85
CA LYS A 282 -31.81 12.22 -10.78
C LYS A 282 -31.44 11.51 -9.46
N ILE A 283 -32.14 10.43 -9.10
CA ILE A 283 -31.78 9.60 -7.93
C ILE A 283 -30.40 8.96 -8.11
N LEU A 284 -30.12 8.42 -9.30
CA LEU A 284 -28.80 7.83 -9.59
C LEU A 284 -27.67 8.86 -9.53
N PHE A 285 -27.92 10.09 -9.99
CA PHE A 285 -26.95 11.19 -9.87
C PHE A 285 -26.59 11.46 -8.41
N TYR A 286 -27.58 11.63 -7.53
CA TYR A 286 -27.34 11.84 -6.10
C TYR A 286 -26.61 10.64 -5.47
N LEU A 287 -26.98 9.42 -5.87
CA LEU A 287 -26.31 8.21 -5.41
C LEU A 287 -24.84 8.19 -5.80
N VAL A 288 -24.49 8.60 -7.03
CA VAL A 288 -23.09 8.68 -7.50
C VAL A 288 -22.30 9.79 -6.84
N GLN A 289 -22.92 10.95 -6.57
CA GLN A 289 -22.26 12.01 -5.81
C GLN A 289 -21.92 11.59 -4.37
N ASP A 290 -22.77 10.76 -3.75
CA ASP A 290 -22.58 10.21 -2.40
C ASP A 290 -21.75 8.91 -2.39
N PHE A 291 -20.87 8.72 -3.38
CA PHE A 291 -19.94 7.59 -3.37
C PHE A 291 -18.89 7.75 -2.27
N PRO A 292 -18.55 6.66 -1.57
CA PRO A 292 -17.47 6.68 -0.59
C PRO A 292 -16.16 7.15 -1.26
N GLN A 293 -15.55 8.18 -0.69
CA GLN A 293 -14.26 8.65 -1.18
C GLN A 293 -13.13 7.75 -0.65
N ILE A 294 -12.14 7.47 -1.49
CA ILE A 294 -10.97 6.72 -1.06
C ILE A 294 -10.11 7.62 -0.18
N SER A 295 -9.97 7.24 1.09
CA SER A 295 -9.26 8.02 2.10
C SER A 295 -8.29 7.16 2.91
N ALA A 296 -7.23 7.78 3.41
CA ALA A 296 -6.28 7.16 4.33
C ALA A 296 -6.82 7.30 5.76
N ALA A 297 -7.49 6.24 6.24
CA ALA A 297 -8.16 6.15 7.54
C ALA A 297 -9.00 7.39 7.93
N ARG A 298 -9.65 8.03 6.95
CA ARG A 298 -10.41 9.29 7.08
C ARG A 298 -9.59 10.53 7.48
N PHE A 299 -8.26 10.43 7.61
CA PHE A 299 -7.41 11.60 7.87
C PHE A 299 -7.34 12.53 6.65
N PHE A 300 -7.21 11.95 5.45
CA PHE A 300 -7.19 12.73 4.21
C PHE A 300 -7.69 11.91 3.02
N ILE A 301 -8.24 12.64 2.04
CA ILE A 301 -8.63 12.11 0.74
C ILE A 301 -7.40 11.98 -0.13
N ILE A 302 -7.28 10.87 -0.85
CA ILE A 302 -6.11 10.58 -1.68
C ILE A 302 -6.37 11.11 -3.09
N GLY A 303 -5.47 11.96 -3.58
CA GLY A 303 -5.48 12.46 -4.95
C GLY A 303 -4.08 12.83 -5.43
N ARG A 304 -3.94 13.21 -6.70
CA ARG A 304 -2.62 13.57 -7.29
C ARG A 304 -1.88 14.65 -6.51
N ALA A 305 -2.60 15.63 -5.95
CA ALA A 305 -2.03 16.68 -5.11
C ALA A 305 -1.30 16.14 -3.86
N THR A 306 -1.67 14.95 -3.37
CA THR A 306 -0.98 14.28 -2.25
C THR A 306 0.49 14.01 -2.58
N ILE A 307 0.83 13.69 -3.83
CA ILE A 307 2.22 13.46 -4.26
C ILE A 307 3.05 14.74 -4.09
N PHE A 308 2.55 15.87 -4.58
CA PHE A 308 3.23 17.16 -4.47
C PHE A 308 3.34 17.63 -3.02
N LYS A 309 2.32 17.39 -2.18
CA LYS A 309 2.39 17.68 -0.74
C LYS A 309 3.48 16.86 -0.04
N ILE A 310 3.58 15.57 -0.34
CA ILE A 310 4.63 14.69 0.18
C ILE A 310 6.00 15.19 -0.27
N LEU A 311 6.18 15.48 -1.57
CA LEU A 311 7.45 15.98 -2.12
C LEU A 311 7.86 17.32 -1.49
N SER A 312 6.94 18.27 -1.38
CA SER A 312 7.18 19.58 -0.75
C SER A 312 7.62 19.43 0.71
N SER A 313 7.01 18.51 1.46
CA SER A 313 7.41 18.20 2.83
C SER A 313 8.80 17.56 2.90
N ILE A 314 9.13 16.63 1.98
CA ILE A 314 10.47 16.04 1.87
C ILE A 314 11.51 17.14 1.57
N CYS A 315 11.26 18.00 0.58
CA CYS A 315 12.17 19.09 0.23
C CYS A 315 12.41 20.03 1.41
N SER A 316 11.34 20.43 2.12
CA SER A 316 11.44 21.28 3.31
C SER A 316 12.30 20.63 4.39
N PHE A 317 12.11 19.33 4.62
CA PHE A 317 12.92 18.56 5.56
C PHE A 317 14.39 18.45 5.13
N CYS A 318 14.66 18.21 3.84
CA CYS A 318 16.03 18.17 3.29
C CYS A 318 16.75 19.51 3.47
N ILE A 319 16.06 20.64 3.27
CA ILE A 319 16.61 21.98 3.51
C ILE A 319 17.03 22.12 4.97
N VAL A 320 16.14 21.75 5.90
CA VAL A 320 16.43 21.80 7.35
C VAL A 320 17.61 20.88 7.70
N LEU A 321 17.64 19.64 7.19
CA LEU A 321 18.76 18.74 7.40
C LEU A 321 20.09 19.31 6.90
N SER A 322 20.09 19.90 5.70
CA SER A 322 21.29 20.49 5.11
C SER A 322 21.82 21.64 5.97
N GLN A 323 20.93 22.45 6.56
CA GLN A 323 21.32 23.54 7.46
C GLN A 323 21.96 23.01 8.75
N PHE A 324 21.47 21.89 9.28
CA PHE A 324 22.04 21.25 10.47
C PHE A 324 23.32 20.44 10.20
N SER A 325 23.57 20.00 8.97
CA SER A 325 24.79 19.28 8.61
C SER A 325 25.97 20.18 8.24
N LEU A 326 25.71 21.45 7.94
CA LEU A 326 26.73 22.46 7.63
C LEU A 326 27.34 23.10 8.89
N LYS A 327 26.82 22.77 10.08
CA LYS A 327 27.42 23.05 11.39
C LYS A 327 28.05 21.76 11.91
#